data_AF-A0A9X1C992-F1
#
_entry.id   AF-A0A9X1C992-F1
#
_cell.length_a   1.000
_cell.length_b   1.000
_cell.length_c   1.000
_cell.angle_alpha   90.00
_cell.angle_beta   90.00
_cell.angle_gamma   90.00
#
_symmetry.space_group_name_H-M   'P 1'
#
loop_
_entity.id
_entity.type
_entity.pdbx_description
1 polymer ?
#
loop_
_entity_poly.entity_id
_entity_poly.type
_entity_poly.pdbx_seq_one_letter_code
_entity_poly.pdbx_strand_id
1 'polypeptide(L)'
;MHSKFSLFRFLQHTFTPSKVQLDVTDLTNLNLTVHMPKMTLKQLNKKELKIYRNLNSENYGEDLSLQVAEKLTKASARNGLYFAHRDYCGQGIFYQENTSVLGTVYDGYGIKDPIITFNSKEAFVTWLASENDKSMALYGEKFNNQTITKSRINWFLDPNYSPVWNDYCMYLKAQSH
;
A
#
# COMPACT_ATOMS: atom_id res chain seq x y z
N MET A 1 57.28 -2.19 -25.36
CA MET A 1 57.46 -1.22 -24.25
C MET A 1 56.15 -0.44 -24.08
N HIS A 2 55.58 -0.47 -22.86
CA HIS A 2 54.44 0.32 -22.33
C HIS A 2 53.07 0.06 -23.01
N SER A 3 52.11 -0.71 -22.48
CA SER A 3 51.50 -0.82 -21.13
C SER A 3 50.52 0.31 -20.78
N LYS A 4 49.29 -0.11 -20.43
CA LYS A 4 48.23 0.51 -19.61
C LYS A 4 47.33 1.57 -20.24
N PHE A 5 46.05 1.20 -20.36
CA PHE A 5 44.94 2.07 -19.91
C PHE A 5 44.00 1.26 -19.01
N SER A 6 44.10 1.55 -17.73
CA SER A 6 43.06 1.37 -16.72
C SER A 6 42.85 2.75 -16.13
N LEU A 7 41.61 3.23 -16.07
CA LEU A 7 41.04 3.70 -14.82
C LEU A 7 39.52 3.90 -14.98
N PHE A 8 38.79 3.13 -14.19
CA PHE A 8 37.43 3.43 -13.76
C PHE A 8 37.35 4.85 -13.21
N ARG A 9 36.28 5.58 -13.57
CA ARG A 9 35.87 6.79 -12.86
C ARG A 9 34.46 6.59 -12.32
N PHE A 10 34.39 6.42 -11.01
CA PHE A 10 33.17 6.42 -10.21
C PHE A 10 32.87 7.87 -9.77
N LEU A 11 31.57 8.16 -9.58
CA LEU A 11 30.98 9.23 -8.73
C LEU A 11 30.91 10.64 -9.38
N GLN A 12 29.85 11.44 -9.25
CA GLN A 12 28.84 11.55 -8.18
C GLN A 12 27.45 11.94 -8.75
N HIS A 13 26.40 11.22 -8.33
CA HIS A 13 25.02 11.71 -8.42
C HIS A 13 24.77 12.70 -7.28
N THR A 14 24.42 13.94 -7.62
CA THR A 14 23.75 14.87 -6.70
C THR A 14 22.25 14.80 -6.95
N PHE A 15 21.55 13.95 -6.20
CA PHE A 15 20.09 13.89 -6.21
C PHE A 15 19.55 14.91 -5.21
N THR A 16 19.13 16.08 -5.69
CA THR A 16 18.34 17.03 -4.89
C THR A 16 16.89 16.56 -4.85
N PRO A 17 16.20 16.54 -3.69
CA PRO A 17 14.81 16.12 -3.62
C PRO A 17 13.91 17.28 -4.05
N SER A 18 13.59 17.38 -5.35
CA SER A 18 12.47 18.19 -5.80
C SER A 18 11.17 17.41 -5.56
N LYS A 19 10.17 18.07 -4.97
CA LYS A 19 8.79 17.59 -4.84
C LYS A 19 8.29 17.00 -6.17
N VAL A 20 8.29 15.67 -6.29
CA VAL A 20 7.65 14.99 -7.41
C VAL A 20 6.18 14.85 -7.05
N GLN A 21 5.38 15.72 -7.63
CA GLN A 21 3.95 15.46 -7.80
C GLN A 21 3.88 14.38 -8.89
N LEU A 22 3.61 13.13 -8.49
CA LEU A 22 3.46 12.01 -9.42
C LEU A 22 2.28 12.31 -10.35
N ASP A 23 2.61 12.64 -11.60
CA ASP A 23 1.67 12.90 -12.67
C ASP A 23 1.14 11.56 -13.22
N VAL A 24 -0.09 11.56 -13.69
CA VAL A 24 -0.86 10.33 -14.05
C VAL A 24 -0.18 9.52 -15.18
N THR A 25 0.78 10.13 -15.88
CA THR A 25 1.57 9.56 -16.98
C THR A 25 2.69 8.61 -16.56
N ASP A 26 3.09 8.55 -15.28
CA ASP A 26 4.14 7.61 -14.83
C ASP A 26 3.58 6.21 -14.49
N LEU A 27 2.25 6.11 -14.34
CA LEU A 27 1.55 4.86 -14.03
C LEU A 27 1.39 3.93 -15.25
N THR A 28 1.56 4.44 -16.48
CA THR A 28 1.42 3.63 -17.71
C THR A 28 2.59 2.68 -17.94
N ASN A 29 3.72 2.89 -17.26
CA ASN A 29 4.88 1.98 -17.31
C ASN A 29 4.88 0.93 -16.19
N LEU A 30 3.98 1.07 -15.21
CA LEU A 30 3.78 0.06 -14.18
C LEU A 30 2.81 -0.99 -14.74
N ASN A 31 3.18 -2.26 -14.69
CA ASN A 31 2.35 -3.40 -15.08
C ASN A 31 1.18 -3.58 -14.09
N LEU A 32 0.22 -2.64 -14.11
CA LEU A 32 -0.97 -2.61 -13.27
C LEU A 32 -2.21 -2.16 -14.04
N THR A 33 -3.38 -2.52 -13.53
CA THR A 33 -4.69 -2.13 -14.05
C THR A 33 -5.47 -1.44 -12.95
N VAL A 34 -5.88 -0.19 -13.18
CA VAL A 34 -6.75 0.57 -12.25
C VAL A 34 -8.20 0.38 -12.68
N HIS A 35 -9.01 -0.19 -11.80
CA HIS A 35 -10.45 -0.42 -12.02
C HIS A 35 -11.29 0.71 -11.42
N MET A 36 -10.84 1.27 -10.29
CA MET A 36 -11.51 2.35 -9.60
C MET A 36 -10.51 3.48 -9.28
N PRO A 37 -10.74 4.71 -9.78
CA PRO A 37 -9.83 5.83 -9.51
C PRO A 37 -9.93 6.29 -8.06
N LYS A 38 -8.85 6.93 -7.56
CA LYS A 38 -8.88 7.61 -6.26
C LYS A 38 -9.94 8.70 -6.23
N MET A 39 -10.55 8.89 -5.06
CA MET A 39 -11.33 10.07 -4.75
C MET A 39 -10.47 11.34 -4.85
N THR A 40 -11.08 12.42 -5.30
CA THR A 40 -10.51 13.77 -5.27
C THR A 40 -10.91 14.49 -3.98
N LEU A 41 -10.08 15.42 -3.51
CA LEU A 41 -10.37 16.19 -2.30
C LEU A 41 -11.64 17.03 -2.39
N LYS A 42 -12.11 17.35 -3.61
CA LYS A 42 -13.36 18.09 -3.84
C LYS A 42 -14.60 17.27 -3.49
N GLN A 43 -14.49 15.94 -3.48
CA GLN A 43 -15.58 15.04 -3.11
C GLN A 43 -15.73 14.89 -1.59
N LEU A 44 -14.73 15.32 -0.81
CA LEU A 44 -14.73 15.19 0.65
C LEU A 44 -15.50 16.34 1.31
N ASN A 45 -16.33 16.01 2.29
CA ASN A 45 -16.98 17.01 3.12
C ASN A 45 -16.01 17.63 4.15
N LYS A 46 -16.46 18.68 4.86
CA LYS A 46 -15.61 19.41 5.84
C LYS A 46 -15.03 18.50 6.93
N LYS A 47 -15.80 17.51 7.41
CA LYS A 47 -15.34 16.57 8.45
C LYS A 47 -14.29 15.63 7.89
N GLU A 48 -14.52 15.07 6.71
CA GLU A 48 -13.57 14.18 6.03
C GLU A 48 -12.27 14.89 5.68
N LEU A 49 -12.34 16.13 5.20
CA LEU A 49 -11.14 16.95 4.96
C LEU A 49 -10.32 17.18 6.22
N LYS A 50 -10.96 17.36 7.38
CA LYS A 50 -10.26 17.49 8.66
C LYS A 50 -9.53 16.19 9.01
N ILE A 51 -10.16 15.04 8.82
CA ILE A 51 -9.55 13.72 9.03
C ILE A 51 -8.35 13.55 8.07
N TYR A 52 -8.57 13.77 6.77
CA TYR A 52 -7.53 13.65 5.74
C TYR A 52 -6.28 14.46 6.07
N ARG A 53 -6.44 15.71 6.53
CA ARG A 53 -5.31 16.58 6.89
C ARG A 53 -4.44 16.02 8.02
N ASN A 54 -5.05 15.26 8.93
CA ASN A 54 -4.40 14.68 10.11
C ASN A 54 -3.80 13.29 9.87
N LEU A 55 -4.08 12.65 8.73
CA LEU A 55 -3.46 11.36 8.39
C LEU A 55 -1.98 11.54 8.09
N ASN A 56 -1.21 10.47 8.26
CA ASN A 56 0.22 10.47 7.95
C ASN A 56 0.44 10.62 6.43
N SER A 57 1.40 11.47 6.05
CA SER A 57 1.80 11.70 4.65
C SER A 57 3.20 11.19 4.32
N GLU A 58 3.85 10.49 5.25
CA GLU A 58 5.10 9.80 4.99
C GLU A 58 4.82 8.55 4.16
N ASN A 59 5.53 8.42 3.03
CA ASN A 59 5.44 7.25 2.18
C ASN A 59 5.87 5.98 2.93
N TYR A 60 5.25 4.85 2.60
CA TYR A 60 5.58 3.57 3.24
C TYR A 60 7.00 3.13 2.94
N GLY A 61 7.50 3.43 1.75
CA GLY A 61 8.85 3.09 1.33
C GLY A 61 8.99 1.66 0.83
N GLU A 62 10.12 1.43 0.15
CA GLU A 62 10.37 0.20 -0.61
C GLU A 62 10.51 -1.03 0.28
N ASP A 63 11.25 -0.91 1.39
CA ASP A 63 11.53 -2.03 2.28
C ASP A 63 10.26 -2.64 2.89
N LEU A 64 9.39 -1.81 3.48
CA LEU A 64 8.10 -2.27 4.01
C LEU A 64 7.24 -2.90 2.91
N SER A 65 7.24 -2.30 1.72
CA SER A 65 6.42 -2.77 0.60
C SER A 65 6.89 -4.11 0.06
N LEU A 66 8.20 -4.33 0.01
CA LEU A 66 8.80 -5.61 -0.37
C LEU A 66 8.43 -6.71 0.63
N GLN A 67 8.54 -6.44 1.93
CA GLN A 67 8.16 -7.38 2.98
C GLN A 67 6.68 -7.76 2.89
N VAL A 68 5.79 -6.79 2.62
CA VAL A 68 4.36 -7.04 2.41
C VAL A 68 4.14 -7.96 1.22
N ALA A 69 4.79 -7.67 0.09
CA ALA A 69 4.67 -8.49 -1.12
C ALA A 69 5.13 -9.94 -0.87
N GLU A 70 6.24 -10.11 -0.17
CA GLU A 70 6.76 -11.44 0.18
C GLU A 70 5.82 -12.21 1.12
N LYS A 71 5.27 -11.54 2.14
CA LYS A 71 4.31 -12.18 3.04
C LYS A 71 3.03 -12.57 2.31
N LEU A 72 2.50 -11.70 1.45
CA LEU A 72 1.30 -11.96 0.65
C LEU A 72 1.46 -13.16 -0.30
N THR A 73 2.58 -13.25 -1.02
CA THR A 73 2.81 -14.36 -1.98
C THR A 73 2.91 -15.74 -1.32
N LYS A 74 3.32 -15.80 -0.05
CA LYS A 74 3.39 -17.02 0.76
C LYS A 74 2.08 -17.35 1.47
N ALA A 75 1.16 -16.39 1.49
CA ALA A 75 -0.11 -16.51 2.17
C ALA A 75 -1.08 -17.37 1.34
N SER A 76 -1.93 -18.16 2.01
CA SER A 76 -3.04 -18.83 1.33
C SER A 76 -4.04 -17.79 0.82
N ALA A 77 -4.96 -18.16 -0.09
CA ALA A 77 -5.97 -17.24 -0.64
C ALA A 77 -6.85 -16.52 0.41
N ARG A 78 -6.85 -16.98 1.67
CA ARG A 78 -7.56 -16.34 2.79
C ARG A 78 -6.67 -15.41 3.64
N ASN A 79 -5.38 -15.34 3.38
CA ASN A 79 -4.41 -14.62 4.21
C ASN A 79 -3.97 -13.32 3.51
N GLY A 80 -4.91 -12.38 3.35
CA GLY A 80 -4.62 -11.02 2.90
C GLY A 80 -4.31 -10.05 4.05
N LEU A 81 -3.93 -8.83 3.69
CA LEU A 81 -3.96 -7.67 4.58
C LEU A 81 -5.37 -7.07 4.53
N TYR A 82 -6.18 -7.31 5.55
CA TYR A 82 -7.55 -6.78 5.64
C TYR A 82 -8.07 -6.89 7.09
N PHE A 83 -9.27 -6.36 7.37
CA PHE A 83 -9.99 -6.73 8.59
C PHE A 83 -11.13 -7.68 8.28
N ALA A 84 -11.17 -8.81 8.97
CA ALA A 84 -12.24 -9.78 8.90
C ALA A 84 -13.38 -9.35 9.83
N HIS A 85 -14.40 -8.70 9.28
CA HIS A 85 -15.58 -8.30 10.04
C HIS A 85 -16.84 -8.56 9.20
N ARG A 86 -17.79 -9.31 9.79
CA ARG A 86 -19.10 -9.60 9.18
C ARG A 86 -19.90 -8.32 9.02
N ASP A 87 -20.63 -8.16 7.92
CA ASP A 87 -21.50 -7.00 7.64
C ASP A 87 -20.74 -5.67 7.38
N TYR A 88 -19.41 -5.69 7.23
CA TYR A 88 -18.61 -4.50 6.95
C TYR A 88 -17.77 -4.67 5.69
N CYS A 89 -17.80 -3.61 4.86
CA CYS A 89 -16.95 -3.48 3.68
C CYS A 89 -15.74 -2.62 4.03
N GLY A 90 -14.54 -3.01 3.63
CA GLY A 90 -13.31 -2.25 3.89
C GLY A 90 -12.29 -2.42 2.78
N GLN A 91 -11.13 -1.78 2.90
CA GLN A 91 -10.01 -2.03 1.98
C GLN A 91 -9.19 -3.24 2.43
N GLY A 92 -8.77 -4.04 1.46
CA GLY A 92 -7.83 -5.13 1.66
C GLY A 92 -6.88 -5.33 0.47
N ILE A 93 -5.75 -5.96 0.75
CA ILE A 93 -4.81 -6.43 -0.26
C ILE A 93 -4.68 -7.94 -0.18
N PHE A 94 -4.81 -8.61 -1.32
CA PHE A 94 -4.69 -10.05 -1.46
C PHE A 94 -3.71 -10.40 -2.57
N TYR A 95 -3.18 -11.61 -2.52
CA TYR A 95 -2.47 -12.23 -3.63
C TYR A 95 -3.28 -13.43 -4.11
N GLN A 96 -3.73 -13.38 -5.35
CA GLN A 96 -4.57 -14.42 -5.96
C GLN A 96 -4.25 -14.54 -7.44
N GLU A 97 -4.31 -15.75 -7.98
CA GLU A 97 -4.07 -16.01 -9.41
C GLU A 97 -2.75 -15.39 -9.91
N ASN A 98 -1.70 -15.47 -9.09
CA ASN A 98 -0.37 -14.90 -9.35
C ASN A 98 -0.32 -13.37 -9.49
N THR A 99 -1.34 -12.66 -9.00
CA THR A 99 -1.40 -11.19 -9.01
C THR A 99 -1.68 -10.64 -7.62
N SER A 100 -1.14 -9.46 -7.31
CA SER A 100 -1.56 -8.70 -6.14
C SER A 100 -2.78 -7.87 -6.50
N VAL A 101 -3.73 -7.73 -5.57
CA VAL A 101 -4.96 -6.96 -5.78
C VAL A 101 -5.25 -6.10 -4.56
N LEU A 102 -5.38 -4.79 -4.76
CA LEU A 102 -6.07 -3.91 -3.82
C LEU A 102 -7.56 -3.94 -4.18
N GLY A 103 -8.43 -4.12 -3.20
CA GLY A 103 -9.87 -4.10 -3.46
C GLY A 103 -10.71 -3.92 -2.22
N THR A 104 -12.02 -3.86 -2.45
CA THR A 104 -13.03 -3.88 -1.39
C THR A 104 -13.22 -5.31 -0.91
N VAL A 105 -13.11 -5.51 0.40
CA VAL A 105 -13.44 -6.76 1.10
C VAL A 105 -14.87 -6.69 1.56
N TYR A 106 -15.62 -7.79 1.40
CA TYR A 106 -17.01 -7.91 1.85
C TYR A 106 -17.14 -9.08 2.83
N ASP A 107 -17.84 -8.87 3.95
CA ASP A 107 -18.07 -9.87 5.01
C ASP A 107 -16.80 -10.55 5.56
N GLY A 108 -15.63 -9.94 5.38
CA GLY A 108 -14.35 -10.51 5.78
C GLY A 108 -13.86 -11.66 4.90
N TYR A 109 -14.38 -11.80 3.66
CA TYR A 109 -13.96 -12.85 2.72
C TYR A 109 -13.45 -12.27 1.40
N GLY A 110 -12.14 -12.35 1.19
CA GLY A 110 -11.50 -12.07 -0.11
C GLY A 110 -11.78 -10.68 -0.68
N ILE A 111 -11.41 -10.48 -1.95
CA ILE A 111 -11.78 -9.28 -2.70
C ILE A 111 -13.14 -9.51 -3.36
N LYS A 112 -14.08 -8.60 -3.12
CA LYS A 112 -15.34 -8.51 -3.85
C LYS A 112 -15.16 -7.68 -5.12
N ASP A 113 -14.67 -6.46 -4.95
CA ASP A 113 -14.52 -5.49 -6.05
C ASP A 113 -13.06 -5.04 -6.13
N PRO A 114 -12.33 -5.36 -7.22
CA PRO A 114 -10.96 -4.91 -7.39
C PRO A 114 -10.91 -3.39 -7.60
N ILE A 115 -9.94 -2.74 -6.97
CA ILE A 115 -9.64 -1.31 -7.15
C ILE A 115 -8.40 -1.17 -8.04
N ILE A 116 -7.34 -1.94 -7.74
CA ILE A 116 -6.13 -2.07 -8.57
C ILE A 116 -5.69 -3.53 -8.61
N THR A 117 -5.32 -4.01 -9.80
CA THR A 117 -4.64 -5.29 -10.00
C THR A 117 -3.20 -5.04 -10.44
N PHE A 118 -2.25 -5.77 -9.87
CA PHE A 118 -0.83 -5.67 -10.20
C PHE A 118 -0.37 -6.98 -10.85
N ASN A 119 0.14 -6.87 -12.08
CA ASN A 119 0.55 -8.03 -12.87
C ASN A 119 2.00 -8.47 -12.56
N SER A 120 2.70 -7.76 -11.68
CA SER A 120 4.02 -8.18 -11.17
C SER A 120 4.24 -7.72 -9.73
N LYS A 121 5.17 -8.41 -9.05
CA LYS A 121 5.59 -8.07 -7.68
C LYS A 121 6.22 -6.68 -7.64
N GLU A 122 7.04 -6.35 -8.63
CA GLU A 122 7.73 -5.06 -8.76
C GLU A 122 6.71 -3.93 -8.88
N ALA A 123 5.69 -4.09 -9.73
CA ALA A 123 4.64 -3.09 -9.89
C ALA A 123 3.88 -2.84 -8.58
N PHE A 124 3.57 -3.91 -7.85
CA PHE A 124 2.95 -3.80 -6.53
C PHE A 124 3.85 -3.10 -5.51
N VAL A 125 5.13 -3.48 -5.43
CA VAL A 125 6.09 -2.90 -4.48
C VAL A 125 6.33 -1.43 -4.77
N THR A 126 6.60 -1.06 -6.03
CA THR A 126 6.80 0.33 -6.44
C THR A 126 5.57 1.18 -6.15
N TRP A 127 4.37 0.67 -6.44
CA TRP A 127 3.13 1.36 -6.11
C TRP A 127 3.00 1.56 -4.59
N LEU A 128 3.02 0.48 -3.80
CA LEU A 128 2.78 0.57 -2.35
C LEU A 128 3.83 1.44 -1.66
N ALA A 129 5.09 1.40 -2.12
CA ALA A 129 6.18 2.21 -1.58
C ALA A 129 5.93 3.72 -1.75
N SER A 130 5.20 4.11 -2.79
CA SER A 130 4.84 5.50 -3.08
C SER A 130 3.58 5.97 -2.35
N GLU A 131 2.79 5.05 -1.78
CA GLU A 131 1.57 5.35 -1.05
C GLU A 131 1.85 5.74 0.42
N ASN A 132 0.88 6.40 1.04
CA ASN A 132 0.85 6.77 2.45
C ASN A 132 -0.59 6.76 2.97
N ASP A 133 -0.80 7.01 4.26
CA ASP A 133 -2.13 6.93 4.87
C ASP A 133 -3.12 7.91 4.24
N LYS A 134 -2.66 9.09 3.81
CA LYS A 134 -3.51 10.07 3.09
C LYS A 134 -3.96 9.52 1.76
N SER A 135 -3.04 9.05 0.93
CA SER A 135 -3.36 8.60 -0.42
C SER A 135 -4.16 7.29 -0.39
N MET A 136 -3.89 6.40 0.56
CA MET A 136 -4.66 5.17 0.77
C MET A 136 -6.10 5.42 1.23
N ALA A 137 -6.35 6.47 2.02
CA ALA A 137 -7.70 6.81 2.47
C ALA A 137 -8.63 7.27 1.34
N LEU A 138 -8.08 7.54 0.14
CA LEU A 138 -8.83 7.97 -1.04
C LEU A 138 -9.20 6.81 -1.98
N TYR A 139 -8.76 5.58 -1.70
CA TYR A 139 -9.17 4.41 -2.48
C TYR A 139 -10.51 3.84 -2.01
N GLY A 140 -11.26 3.30 -2.96
CA GLY A 140 -12.58 2.71 -2.74
C GLY A 140 -13.72 3.71 -2.87
N GLU A 141 -14.94 3.23 -2.64
CA GLU A 141 -16.17 4.02 -2.81
C GLU A 141 -16.40 5.04 -1.69
N LYS A 142 -15.75 4.85 -0.53
CA LYS A 142 -15.96 5.66 0.67
C LYS A 142 -14.62 6.09 1.25
N PHE A 143 -14.51 7.38 1.54
CA PHE A 143 -13.33 7.95 2.17
C PHE A 143 -13.02 7.26 3.51
N ASN A 144 -11.73 6.95 3.70
CA ASN A 144 -11.18 6.42 4.93
C ASN A 144 -11.87 5.15 5.46
N ASN A 145 -12.36 4.31 4.55
CA ASN A 145 -13.06 3.09 4.90
C ASN A 145 -12.11 1.92 5.13
N GLN A 146 -11.81 1.63 6.42
CA GLN A 146 -10.81 0.65 6.83
C GLN A 146 -9.51 0.81 6.01
N THR A 147 -9.00 2.04 5.97
CA THR A 147 -7.77 2.38 5.25
C THR A 147 -6.63 1.48 5.66
N ILE A 148 -5.84 1.02 4.71
CA ILE A 148 -4.59 0.33 4.97
C ILE A 148 -3.56 1.39 5.33
N THR A 149 -3.27 1.54 6.63
CA THR A 149 -2.31 2.51 7.14
C THR A 149 -0.94 1.87 7.38
N LYS A 150 0.11 2.69 7.61
CA LYS A 150 1.44 2.19 8.00
C LYS A 150 1.38 1.26 9.23
N SER A 151 0.58 1.61 10.23
CA SER A 151 0.38 0.76 11.41
C SER A 151 -0.31 -0.57 11.09
N ARG A 152 -1.21 -0.60 10.09
CA ARG A 152 -1.81 -1.87 9.64
C ARG A 152 -0.85 -2.70 8.79
N ILE A 153 0.02 -2.07 8.02
CA ILE A 153 1.12 -2.76 7.33
C ILE A 153 2.05 -3.41 8.36
N ASN A 154 2.46 -2.68 9.39
CA ASN A 154 3.30 -3.25 10.45
C ASN A 154 2.60 -4.38 11.20
N TRP A 155 1.32 -4.22 11.52
CA TRP A 155 0.51 -5.31 12.09
C TRP A 155 0.46 -6.52 11.16
N PHE A 156 0.27 -6.31 9.86
CA PHE A 156 0.28 -7.38 8.88
C PHE A 156 1.60 -8.11 8.84
N LEU A 157 2.73 -7.44 9.04
CA LEU A 157 4.06 -8.06 9.06
C LEU A 157 4.36 -8.80 10.36
N ASP A 158 3.69 -8.46 11.47
CA ASP A 158 3.84 -9.12 12.76
C ASP A 158 3.62 -10.66 12.65
N PRO A 159 4.44 -11.49 13.31
CA PRO A 159 4.25 -12.95 13.32
C PRO A 159 2.90 -13.40 13.88
N ASN A 160 2.30 -12.61 14.77
CA ASN A 160 1.00 -12.90 15.41
C ASN A 160 -0.17 -12.25 14.66
N TYR A 161 0.05 -11.79 13.43
CA TYR A 161 -0.99 -11.14 12.64
C TYR A 161 -2.28 -11.97 12.60
N SER A 162 -3.38 -11.27 12.83
CA SER A 162 -4.74 -11.73 12.66
C SER A 162 -5.56 -10.61 12.01
N PRO A 163 -6.46 -10.94 11.06
CA PRO A 163 -7.34 -9.93 10.46
C PRO A 163 -8.45 -9.47 11.42
N VAL A 164 -8.48 -9.96 12.67
CA VAL A 164 -9.49 -9.56 13.66
C VAL A 164 -9.17 -8.20 14.26
N TRP A 165 -10.17 -7.32 14.32
CA TRP A 165 -10.04 -5.95 14.84
C TRP A 165 -9.55 -5.89 16.29
N ASN A 166 -10.00 -6.79 17.15
CA ASN A 166 -9.63 -6.81 18.56
C ASN A 166 -8.14 -7.10 18.76
N ASP A 167 -7.58 -8.03 17.97
CA ASP A 167 -6.16 -8.38 18.02
C ASP A 167 -5.31 -7.19 17.58
N TYR A 168 -5.75 -6.47 16.54
CA TYR A 168 -5.12 -5.22 16.12
C TYR A 168 -5.17 -4.14 17.21
N CYS A 169 -6.30 -3.99 17.91
CA CYS A 169 -6.41 -3.07 19.04
C CYS A 169 -5.43 -3.42 20.17
N MET A 170 -5.24 -4.71 20.45
CA MET A 170 -4.27 -5.18 21.44
C MET A 170 -2.84 -4.88 21.00
N TYR A 171 -2.52 -5.14 19.73
CA TYR A 171 -1.23 -4.77 19.13
C TYR A 171 -0.92 -3.28 19.31
N LEU A 172 -1.85 -2.38 18.94
CA LEU A 172 -1.64 -0.94 19.07
C LEU A 172 -1.40 -0.50 20.52
N LYS A 173 -2.13 -1.08 21.48
CA LYS A 173 -1.92 -0.79 22.91
C LYS A 173 -0.52 -1.21 23.36
N ALA A 174 -0.03 -2.37 22.93
CA ALA A 174 1.29 -2.85 23.27
C ALA A 174 2.43 -1.96 22.70
N GLN A 175 2.21 -1.29 21.57
CA GLN A 175 3.17 -0.35 20.97
C GLN A 175 3.17 1.05 21.61
N SER A 176 2.20 1.35 22.48
CA SER A 176 2.03 2.67 23.10
C SER A 176 2.71 2.81 24.47
N HIS A 177 3.46 1.78 24.90
CA HIS A 177 4.22 1.70 26.15
C HIS A 177 5.71 1.65 25.86
#